data_AF-A0A3P5XI35-F1
#
_entry.id   AF-A0A3P5XI35-F1
#
_cell.length_a   1.000
_cell.length_b   1.000
_cell.length_c   1.000
_cell.angle_alpha   90.00
_cell.angle_beta   90.00
_cell.angle_gamma   90.00
#
_symmetry.space_group_name_H-M   'P 1'
#
loop_
_entity.id
_entity.type
_entity.pdbx_description
1 polymer ?
#
loop_
_entity_poly.entity_id
_entity_poly.type
_entity_poly.pdbx_seq_one_letter_code
_entity_poly.pdbx_strand_id
1 'polypeptide(L)'
;MEGTQDSQTPTTPAGTVPSRGTTVGQLISGVTALIPATTNAGLIDQLRELEDLNSAAAGAQARLSVTFDLRERRVQADAGVSPADQGQGVAAQISLARRDSPARGSRHLGAAKALVTEMPHTLAALESGHLSEWRATLIIKETACLSAADRAAVDDEIAADTGNPRWCRRPRHRCGGQGSSVST
;
A
#
# COMPACT_ATOMS: atom_id res chain seq x y z
N MET A 1 -38.47 0.54 -57.01
CA MET A 1 -37.31 1.41 -56.76
C MET A 1 -37.56 2.05 -55.41
N GLU A 2 -36.90 1.73 -54.31
CA GLU A 2 -35.83 0.80 -53.98
C GLU A 2 -36.01 0.60 -52.47
N GLY A 3 -36.13 -0.64 -52.00
CA GLY A 3 -36.14 -0.92 -50.56
C GLY A 3 -34.69 -1.04 -50.09
N THR A 4 -34.21 -0.09 -49.28
CA THR A 4 -32.89 -0.18 -48.66
C THR A 4 -33.03 -0.88 -47.31
N GLN A 5 -32.71 -2.17 -47.27
CA GLN A 5 -32.53 -2.93 -46.04
C GLN A 5 -31.13 -2.66 -45.48
N ASP A 6 -31.05 -1.90 -44.39
CA ASP A 6 -29.84 -1.78 -43.60
C ASP A 6 -29.55 -3.11 -42.88
N SER A 7 -28.55 -3.82 -43.40
CA SER A 7 -28.03 -5.04 -42.79
C SER A 7 -27.16 -4.68 -41.58
N GLN A 8 -27.70 -4.81 -40.38
CA GLN A 8 -26.91 -4.78 -39.15
C GLN A 8 -26.25 -6.13 -38.92
N THR A 9 -24.93 -6.19 -39.12
CA THR A 9 -24.09 -7.31 -38.69
C THR A 9 -24.06 -7.35 -37.16
N PRO A 10 -24.26 -8.51 -36.50
CA PRO A 10 -24.08 -8.59 -35.07
C PRO A 10 -22.60 -8.46 -34.74
N THR A 11 -22.21 -7.35 -34.14
CA THR A 11 -20.91 -7.20 -33.49
C THR A 11 -20.88 -8.11 -32.27
N THR A 12 -20.17 -9.24 -32.39
CA THR A 12 -19.76 -10.07 -31.26
C THR A 12 -19.05 -9.18 -30.24
N PRO A 13 -19.48 -9.13 -28.96
CA PRO A 13 -18.70 -8.42 -27.95
C PRO A 13 -17.37 -9.15 -27.81
N ALA A 14 -16.29 -8.43 -28.10
CA ALA A 14 -14.93 -8.86 -27.85
C ALA A 14 -14.84 -9.40 -26.42
N GLY A 15 -14.43 -10.65 -26.28
CA GLY A 15 -14.29 -11.30 -24.98
C GLY A 15 -13.42 -10.45 -24.06
N THR A 16 -13.94 -10.17 -22.86
CA THR A 16 -13.17 -9.63 -21.76
C THR A 16 -11.98 -10.56 -21.51
N VAL A 17 -10.80 -10.17 -21.98
CA VAL A 17 -9.56 -10.86 -21.63
C VAL A 17 -9.43 -10.71 -20.11
N PRO A 18 -9.41 -11.80 -19.32
CA PRO A 18 -9.19 -11.68 -17.89
C PRO A 18 -7.80 -11.06 -17.71
N SER A 19 -7.77 -9.84 -17.16
CA SER A 19 -6.54 -9.18 -16.76
C SER A 19 -5.81 -10.10 -15.79
N ARG A 20 -4.64 -10.63 -16.22
CA ARG A 20 -3.75 -11.47 -15.41
C ARG A 20 -3.14 -10.64 -14.29
N GLY A 21 -3.92 -10.35 -13.26
CA GLY A 21 -3.43 -9.78 -12.01
C GLY A 21 -2.93 -10.88 -11.08
N THR A 22 -1.83 -10.63 -10.37
CA THR A 22 -1.42 -11.46 -9.24
C THR A 22 -2.41 -11.25 -8.09
N THR A 23 -3.00 -12.33 -7.56
CA THR A 23 -3.86 -12.23 -6.38
C THR A 23 -3.04 -12.15 -5.10
N VAL A 24 -3.60 -11.58 -4.03
CA VAL A 24 -2.95 -11.56 -2.71
C VAL A 24 -2.62 -12.99 -2.23
N GLY A 25 -3.46 -13.97 -2.57
CA GLY A 25 -3.20 -15.38 -2.27
C GLY A 25 -1.93 -15.92 -2.94
N GLN A 26 -1.67 -15.55 -4.20
CA GLN A 26 -0.45 -15.94 -4.90
C GLN A 26 0.80 -15.32 -4.26
N LEU A 27 0.72 -14.06 -3.81
CA LEU A 27 1.83 -13.42 -3.07
C LEU A 27 2.12 -14.14 -1.75
N ILE A 28 1.08 -14.47 -0.97
CA ILE A 28 1.23 -15.20 0.29
C ILE A 28 1.89 -16.56 0.04
N SER A 29 1.41 -17.33 -0.93
CA SER A 29 2.01 -18.62 -1.29
C SER A 29 3.50 -18.48 -1.65
N GLY A 30 3.85 -17.44 -2.43
CA GLY A 30 5.24 -17.15 -2.77
C GLY A 30 6.12 -16.88 -1.56
N VAL A 31 5.66 -16.03 -0.62
CA VAL A 31 6.39 -15.71 0.62
C VAL A 31 6.54 -16.95 1.50
N THR A 32 5.51 -17.78 1.64
CA THR A 32 5.58 -19.01 2.45
C THR A 32 6.51 -20.07 1.87
N ALA A 33 6.76 -20.03 0.57
CA ALA A 33 7.65 -20.95 -0.14
C ALA A 33 9.07 -20.38 -0.35
N LEU A 34 9.40 -19.25 0.30
CA LEU A 34 10.71 -18.61 0.15
C LEU A 34 11.84 -19.55 0.60
N ILE A 35 12.81 -19.78 -0.29
CA ILE A 35 14.01 -20.54 0.03
C ILE A 35 15.03 -19.58 0.65
N PRO A 36 15.52 -19.84 1.88
CA PRO A 36 16.52 -18.99 2.51
C PRO A 36 17.81 -18.93 1.68
N ALA A 37 18.39 -17.74 1.56
CA ALA A 37 19.69 -17.57 0.93
C ALA A 37 20.77 -18.34 1.72
N THR A 38 21.79 -18.83 1.01
CA THR A 38 22.88 -19.64 1.61
C THR A 38 23.96 -18.79 2.27
N THR A 39 23.91 -17.46 2.14
CA THR A 39 24.90 -16.53 2.71
C THR A 39 24.22 -15.57 3.67
N ASN A 40 24.94 -15.14 4.71
CA ASN A 40 24.43 -14.14 5.66
C ASN A 40 24.04 -12.83 4.96
N ALA A 41 24.82 -12.39 3.96
CA ALA A 41 24.48 -11.20 3.18
C ALA A 41 23.15 -11.38 2.44
N GLY A 42 22.95 -12.52 1.78
CA GLY A 42 21.69 -12.85 1.11
C GLY A 42 20.51 -12.97 2.08
N LEU A 43 20.72 -13.51 3.28
CA LEU A 43 19.66 -13.57 4.31
C LEU A 43 19.24 -12.16 4.76
N ILE A 44 20.20 -11.25 4.93
CA ILE A 44 19.91 -9.85 5.26
C ILE A 44 19.19 -9.15 4.09
N ASP A 45 19.57 -9.43 2.85
CA ASP A 45 18.89 -8.87 1.68
C ASP A 45 17.46 -9.40 1.55
N GLN A 46 17.21 -10.70 1.79
CA GLN A 46 15.86 -11.27 1.84
C GLN A 46 15.01 -10.64 2.95
N LEU A 47 15.58 -10.38 4.13
CA LEU A 47 14.86 -9.69 5.21
C LEU A 47 14.45 -8.27 4.81
N ARG A 48 15.30 -7.54 4.07
CA ARG A 48 14.97 -6.21 3.55
C ARG A 48 13.85 -6.28 2.52
N GLU A 49 13.91 -7.23 1.59
CA GLU A 49 12.87 -7.42 0.57
C GLU A 49 11.51 -7.77 1.20
N LEU A 50 11.52 -8.57 2.28
CA LEU A 50 10.30 -8.87 3.04
C LEU A 50 9.76 -7.63 3.77
N GLU A 51 10.62 -6.76 4.26
CA GLU A 51 10.19 -5.50 4.89
C GLU A 51 9.64 -4.49 3.87
N ASP A 52 10.24 -4.42 2.67
CA ASP A 52 9.70 -3.66 1.54
C ASP A 52 8.30 -4.18 1.17
N LEU A 53 8.11 -5.51 1.17
CA LEU A 53 6.81 -6.14 0.93
C LEU A 53 5.79 -5.79 2.03
N ASN A 54 6.18 -5.83 3.31
CA ASN A 54 5.32 -5.42 4.42
C ASN A 54 4.87 -3.96 4.26
N SER A 55 5.80 -3.09 3.89
CA SER A 55 5.55 -1.66 3.67
C SER A 55 4.58 -1.44 2.51
N ALA A 56 4.81 -2.12 1.38
CA ALA A 56 3.91 -2.10 0.23
C ALA A 56 2.49 -2.61 0.58
N ALA A 57 2.40 -3.70 1.36
CA ALA A 57 1.14 -4.24 1.83
C ALA A 57 0.39 -3.26 2.74
N ALA A 58 1.09 -2.56 3.64
CA ALA A 58 0.51 -1.54 4.50
C ALA A 58 -0.05 -0.35 3.70
N GLY A 59 0.67 0.14 2.68
CA GLY A 59 0.16 1.18 1.78
C GLY A 59 -1.09 0.73 1.00
N ALA A 60 -1.09 -0.51 0.50
CA ALA A 60 -2.28 -1.10 -0.12
C ALA A 60 -3.47 -1.20 0.86
N GLN A 61 -3.23 -1.62 2.10
CA GLN A 61 -4.26 -1.66 3.16
C GLN A 61 -4.85 -0.27 3.45
N ALA A 62 -4.03 0.78 3.46
CA ALA A 62 -4.50 2.16 3.63
C ALA A 62 -5.48 2.58 2.53
N ARG A 63 -5.10 2.39 1.25
CA ARG A 63 -5.99 2.71 0.11
C ARG A 63 -7.28 1.90 0.11
N LEU A 64 -7.19 0.60 0.40
CA LEU A 64 -8.36 -0.26 0.50
C LEU A 64 -9.29 0.18 1.64
N SER A 65 -8.73 0.60 2.77
CA SER A 65 -9.50 1.10 3.92
C SER A 65 -10.29 2.36 3.58
N VAL A 66 -9.66 3.33 2.88
CA VAL A 66 -10.33 4.56 2.44
C VAL A 66 -11.38 4.25 1.37
N THR A 67 -11.05 3.40 0.41
CA THR A 67 -12.00 2.97 -0.63
C THR A 67 -13.24 2.30 -0.02
N PHE A 68 -13.03 1.45 0.99
CA PHE A 68 -14.11 0.78 1.71
C PHE A 68 -14.97 1.77 2.50
N ASP A 69 -14.36 2.68 3.28
CA ASP A 69 -15.09 3.72 4.03
C ASP A 69 -15.97 4.58 3.12
N LEU A 70 -15.45 5.02 1.97
CA LEU A 70 -16.21 5.83 1.01
C LEU A 70 -17.39 5.05 0.40
N ARG A 71 -17.20 3.76 0.09
CA ARG A 71 -18.27 2.90 -0.43
C ARG A 71 -19.36 2.65 0.60
N GLU A 72 -18.99 2.29 1.83
CA GLU A 72 -19.94 2.05 2.91
C GLU A 72 -20.76 3.30 3.22
N ARG A 73 -20.12 4.47 3.30
CA ARG A 73 -20.81 5.74 3.50
C ARG A 73 -21.82 6.04 2.38
N ARG A 74 -21.46 5.73 1.13
CA ARG A 74 -22.37 5.89 -0.01
C ARG A 74 -23.56 4.95 0.08
N VAL A 75 -23.33 3.67 0.36
CA VAL A 75 -24.40 2.68 0.56
C VAL A 75 -25.36 3.13 1.68
N GLN A 76 -24.81 3.63 2.78
CA GLN A 76 -25.60 4.13 3.92
C GLN A 76 -26.38 5.40 3.56
N ALA A 77 -25.80 6.33 2.81
CA ALA A 77 -26.48 7.51 2.31
C ALA A 77 -27.65 7.15 1.38
N ASP A 78 -27.44 6.21 0.46
CA ASP A 78 -28.47 5.69 -0.46
C ASP A 78 -29.60 4.98 0.30
N ALA A 79 -29.30 4.41 1.47
CA ALA A 79 -30.27 3.80 2.38
C ALA A 79 -30.96 4.81 3.33
N GLY A 80 -30.68 6.12 3.22
CA GLY A 80 -31.29 7.17 4.04
C GLY A 80 -30.71 7.32 5.44
N VAL A 81 -29.54 6.74 5.72
CA VAL A 81 -28.85 6.93 7.01
C VAL A 81 -28.39 8.38 7.13
N SER A 82 -28.56 8.96 8.32
CA SER A 82 -28.19 10.34 8.60
C SER A 82 -26.70 10.58 8.34
N PRO A 83 -26.27 11.78 7.87
CA PRO A 83 -24.86 12.07 7.67
C PRO A 83 -23.97 11.87 8.90
N ALA A 84 -24.53 12.04 10.11
CA ALA A 84 -23.81 11.83 11.38
C ALA A 84 -23.55 10.35 11.68
N ASP A 85 -24.42 9.45 11.21
CA ASP A 85 -24.33 8.01 11.44
C ASP A 85 -23.63 7.26 10.30
N GLN A 86 -23.36 7.94 9.18
CA GLN A 86 -22.59 7.36 8.09
C GLN A 86 -21.14 7.06 8.51
N GLY A 87 -20.67 5.86 8.17
CA GLY A 87 -19.38 5.29 8.51
C GLY A 87 -19.32 4.63 9.90
N GLN A 88 -20.43 4.60 10.65
CA GLN A 88 -20.48 3.83 11.90
C GLN A 88 -20.21 2.35 11.62
N GLY A 89 -19.33 1.75 12.44
CA GLY A 89 -18.93 0.34 12.30
C GLY A 89 -17.83 0.06 11.26
N VAL A 90 -17.48 0.99 10.37
CA VAL A 90 -16.44 0.78 9.33
C VAL A 90 -15.09 0.44 9.97
N ALA A 91 -14.67 1.20 10.99
CA ALA A 91 -13.43 0.95 11.70
C ALA A 91 -13.40 -0.45 12.38
N ALA A 92 -14.55 -0.93 12.87
CA ALA A 92 -14.66 -2.25 13.47
C ALA A 92 -14.46 -3.36 12.44
N GLN A 93 -15.08 -3.23 11.26
CA GLN A 93 -14.90 -4.17 10.14
C GLN A 93 -13.44 -4.21 9.67
N ILE A 94 -12.80 -3.05 9.54
CA ILE A 94 -11.37 -2.95 9.18
C ILE A 94 -10.49 -3.62 10.24
N SER A 95 -10.73 -3.36 11.55
CA SER A 95 -9.96 -4.05 12.60
C SER A 95 -10.14 -5.55 12.57
N LEU A 96 -11.37 -6.04 12.34
CA LEU A 96 -11.64 -7.47 12.25
C LEU A 96 -10.86 -8.10 11.09
N ALA A 97 -10.88 -7.48 9.91
CA ALA A 97 -10.11 -7.92 8.75
C ALA A 97 -8.59 -7.93 9.01
N ARG A 98 -8.09 -6.94 9.77
CA ARG A 98 -6.68 -6.84 10.17
C ARG A 98 -6.31 -7.69 11.39
N ARG A 99 -7.25 -8.44 11.98
CA ARG A 99 -7.08 -9.23 13.21
C ARG A 99 -6.64 -8.38 14.42
N ASP A 100 -7.17 -7.17 14.49
CA ASP A 100 -6.83 -6.16 15.47
C ASP A 100 -8.01 -5.81 16.40
N SER A 101 -7.73 -5.07 17.47
CA SER A 101 -8.79 -4.58 18.36
C SER A 101 -9.55 -3.40 17.72
N PRO A 102 -10.81 -3.15 18.09
CA PRO A 102 -11.58 -2.03 17.54
C PRO A 102 -10.88 -0.67 17.70
N ALA A 103 -10.21 -0.44 18.84
CA ALA A 103 -9.43 0.78 19.09
C ALA A 103 -8.25 0.93 18.10
N ARG A 104 -7.63 -0.18 17.68
CA ARG A 104 -6.61 -0.17 16.62
C ARG A 104 -7.23 0.06 15.24
N GLY A 105 -8.45 -0.42 14.99
CA GLY A 105 -9.21 -0.16 13.76
C GLY A 105 -9.43 1.33 13.48
N SER A 106 -9.86 2.09 14.48
CA SER A 106 -10.05 3.54 14.33
C SER A 106 -8.74 4.26 14.03
N ARG A 107 -7.62 3.83 14.64
CA ARG A 107 -6.29 4.38 14.33
C ARG A 107 -5.87 4.05 12.90
N HIS A 108 -6.07 2.82 12.45
CA HIS A 108 -5.78 2.40 11.08
C HIS A 108 -6.58 3.21 10.06
N LEU A 109 -7.88 3.38 10.28
CA LEU A 109 -8.72 4.17 9.37
C LEU A 109 -8.35 5.65 9.38
N GLY A 110 -8.04 6.23 10.55
CA GLY A 110 -7.56 7.60 10.66
C GLY A 110 -6.23 7.81 9.92
N ALA A 111 -5.26 6.92 10.13
CA ALA A 111 -3.96 6.96 9.45
C ALA A 111 -4.12 6.78 7.93
N ALA A 112 -4.97 5.84 7.51
CA ALA A 112 -5.25 5.61 6.09
C ALA A 112 -5.84 6.85 5.41
N LYS A 113 -6.77 7.55 6.07
CA LYS A 113 -7.32 8.83 5.55
C LYS A 113 -6.23 9.87 5.43
N ALA A 114 -5.45 10.13 6.48
CA ALA A 114 -4.36 11.08 6.45
C ALA A 114 -3.37 10.80 5.30
N LEU A 115 -2.94 9.54 5.14
CA LEU A 115 -2.03 9.15 4.05
C LEU A 115 -2.62 9.39 2.65
N VAL A 116 -3.89 9.03 2.44
CA VAL A 116 -4.50 9.08 1.11
C VAL A 116 -4.91 10.50 0.72
N THR A 117 -5.35 11.32 1.69
CA THR A 117 -5.93 12.64 1.38
C THR A 117 -5.02 13.81 1.70
N GLU A 118 -4.08 13.66 2.62
CA GLU A 118 -3.23 14.76 3.11
C GLU A 118 -1.73 14.51 2.88
N MET A 119 -1.29 13.25 2.84
CA MET A 119 0.13 12.88 2.79
C MET A 119 0.49 11.86 1.68
N PRO A 120 0.21 12.17 0.40
CA PRO A 120 0.43 11.25 -0.72
C PRO A 120 1.91 10.87 -0.94
N HIS A 121 2.88 11.71 -0.59
CA HIS A 121 4.30 11.40 -0.70
C HIS A 121 4.75 10.41 0.37
N THR A 122 4.28 10.55 1.61
CA THR A 122 4.49 9.55 2.67
C THR A 122 3.86 8.22 2.27
N LEU A 123 2.67 8.24 1.65
CA LEU A 123 2.05 7.02 1.11
C LEU A 123 2.91 6.38 0.00
N ALA A 124 3.41 7.17 -0.95
CA ALA A 124 4.28 6.65 -2.02
C ALA A 124 5.62 6.09 -1.47
N ALA A 125 6.17 6.71 -0.44
CA ALA A 125 7.38 6.22 0.23
C ALA A 125 7.12 4.91 1.00
N LEU A 126 5.97 4.77 1.63
CA LEU A 126 5.52 3.52 2.25
C LEU A 126 5.34 2.41 1.20
N GLU A 127 4.69 2.72 0.08
CA GLU A 127 4.41 1.75 -0.98
C GLU A 127 5.65 1.26 -1.72
N SER A 128 6.70 2.08 -1.75
CA SER A 128 7.98 1.75 -2.37
C SER A 128 9.01 1.16 -1.39
N GLY A 129 8.64 0.95 -0.11
CA GLY A 129 9.54 0.42 0.92
C GLY A 129 10.58 1.41 1.45
N HIS A 130 10.56 2.68 1.02
CA HIS A 130 11.44 3.72 1.58
C HIS A 130 11.09 4.04 3.03
N LEU A 131 9.82 3.89 3.41
CA LEU A 131 9.34 3.98 4.78
C LEU A 131 8.68 2.66 5.20
N SER A 132 8.95 2.23 6.43
CA SER A 132 8.16 1.18 7.06
C SER A 132 6.81 1.71 7.57
N GLU A 133 5.84 0.81 7.76
CA GLU A 133 4.52 1.16 8.33
C GLU A 133 4.65 1.91 9.66
N TRP A 134 5.60 1.47 10.50
CA TRP A 134 5.87 2.11 11.79
C TRP A 134 6.36 3.56 11.62
N ARG A 135 7.27 3.83 10.67
CA ARG A 135 7.73 5.19 10.39
C ARG A 135 6.62 6.08 9.85
N ALA A 136 5.84 5.58 8.90
CA ALA A 136 4.68 6.31 8.38
C ALA A 136 3.69 6.64 9.51
N THR A 137 3.44 5.70 10.43
CA THR A 137 2.58 5.91 11.59
C THR A 137 3.11 7.00 12.52
N LEU A 138 4.42 7.06 12.75
CA LEU A 138 5.03 8.14 13.54
C LEU A 138 4.84 9.49 12.88
N ILE A 139 5.12 9.62 11.58
CA ILE A 139 4.92 10.86 10.83
C ILE A 139 3.49 11.38 10.99
N ILE A 140 2.49 10.50 10.80
CA ILE A 140 1.08 10.85 10.95
C ILE A 140 0.75 11.29 12.38
N LYS A 141 1.28 10.58 13.36
CA LYS A 141 1.03 10.86 14.78
C LYS A 141 1.62 12.20 15.21
N GLU A 142 2.86 12.47 14.84
CA GLU A 142 3.54 13.72 15.21
C GLU A 142 2.96 14.93 14.48
N THR A 143 2.38 14.73 13.29
CA THR A 143 1.66 15.78 12.56
C THR A 143 0.17 15.87 12.92
N ALA A 144 -0.34 15.04 13.85
CA ALA A 144 -1.77 14.96 14.15
C ALA A 144 -2.40 16.28 14.64
N CYS A 145 -1.62 17.15 15.29
CA CYS A 145 -2.08 18.46 15.77
C CYS A 145 -2.15 19.55 14.69
N LEU A 146 -1.63 19.28 13.48
CA LEU A 146 -1.58 20.23 12.39
C LEU A 146 -2.89 20.26 11.59
N SER A 147 -3.12 21.38 10.89
CA SER A 147 -4.16 21.45 9.86
C SER A 147 -3.83 20.53 8.69
N ALA A 148 -4.82 20.17 7.88
CA ALA A 148 -4.59 19.35 6.68
C ALA A 148 -3.63 20.01 5.69
N ALA A 149 -3.69 21.35 5.57
CA ALA A 149 -2.79 22.11 4.70
C ALA A 149 -1.35 22.11 5.21
N ASP A 150 -1.16 22.32 6.52
CA ASP A 150 0.18 22.28 7.12
C ASP A 150 0.76 20.86 7.09
N ARG A 151 -0.08 19.85 7.27
CA ARG A 151 0.33 18.44 7.14
C ARG A 151 0.78 18.11 5.72
N ALA A 152 0.08 18.61 4.70
CA ALA A 152 0.49 18.45 3.30
C ALA A 152 1.84 19.13 3.02
N ALA A 153 2.07 20.32 3.59
CA ALA A 153 3.37 20.99 3.49
C ALA A 153 4.51 20.15 4.14
N VAL A 154 4.24 19.53 5.30
CA VAL A 154 5.19 18.59 5.92
C VAL A 154 5.44 17.36 5.03
N ASP A 155 4.40 16.85 4.36
CA ASP A 155 4.53 15.72 3.45
C ASP A 155 5.46 16.03 2.25
N ASP A 156 5.34 17.24 1.69
CA ASP A 156 6.22 17.73 0.62
C ASP A 156 7.69 17.83 1.09
N GLU A 157 7.92 18.34 2.31
CA GLU A 157 9.26 18.42 2.91
C GLU A 157 9.87 17.04 3.17
N ILE A 158 9.08 16.09 3.70
CA ILE A 158 9.50 14.70 3.92
C ILE A 158 9.85 14.03 2.59
N ALA A 159 9.11 14.31 1.52
CA ALA A 159 9.40 13.77 0.19
C ALA A 159 10.80 14.19 -0.29
N ALA A 160 11.16 15.46 -0.07
CA ALA A 160 12.46 16.01 -0.44
C ALA A 160 13.62 15.35 0.33
N ASP A 161 13.44 15.05 1.62
CA ASP A 161 14.47 14.39 2.44
C ASP A 161 14.53 12.87 2.22
N THR A 162 13.40 12.23 1.92
CA THR A 162 13.36 10.79 1.55
C THR A 162 14.11 10.53 0.24
N GLY A 163 14.18 11.52 -0.66
CA GLY A 163 15.04 11.53 -1.84
C GLY A 163 16.55 11.65 -1.56
N ASN A 164 16.95 11.94 -0.32
CA ASN A 164 18.33 12.07 0.16
C ASN A 164 18.70 10.87 1.05
N PRO A 165 19.18 9.76 0.47
CA PRO A 165 19.26 8.48 1.16
C PRO A 165 20.55 8.36 1.96
N ARG A 166 20.78 9.26 2.93
CA ARG A 166 21.91 9.14 3.85
C ARG A 166 21.79 7.93 4.78
N TRP A 167 20.60 7.37 4.90
CA TRP A 167 20.32 6.28 5.84
C TRP A 167 19.90 4.94 5.20
N CYS A 168 19.37 4.91 3.96
CA CYS A 168 18.92 3.66 3.30
C CYS A 168 19.73 3.20 2.07
N ARG A 169 20.75 3.93 1.58
CA ARG A 169 21.55 3.47 0.43
C ARG A 169 23.00 3.17 0.79
N ARG A 170 23.22 2.03 1.46
CA ARG A 170 24.44 1.27 1.15
C ARG A 170 24.21 0.59 -0.20
N PRO A 171 25.09 0.78 -1.20
CA PRO A 171 24.87 0.30 -2.55
C PRO A 171 24.69 -1.22 -2.59
N ARG A 172 23.64 -1.67 -3.28
CA ARG A 172 23.53 -3.03 -3.81
C ARG A 172 24.79 -3.24 -4.68
N HIS A 173 25.51 -4.34 -4.48
CA HIS A 173 26.74 -4.75 -5.18
C HIS A 173 28.07 -4.10 -4.72
N ARG A 174 28.80 -4.78 -3.81
CA ARG A 174 30.18 -5.28 -4.00
C ARG A 174 30.63 -6.10 -2.78
N CYS A 175 30.18 -7.35 -2.69
CA CYS A 175 30.93 -8.40 -1.99
C CYS A 175 31.41 -9.40 -3.05
N GLY A 176 32.32 -8.93 -3.92
CA GLY A 176 33.14 -9.80 -4.75
C GLY A 176 34.36 -10.20 -3.93
N GLY A 177 34.55 -11.51 -3.75
CA GLY A 177 35.52 -12.10 -2.84
C GLY A 177 36.97 -11.73 -3.13
N GLN A 178 37.75 -11.70 -2.06
CA GLN A 178 39.17 -12.02 -2.10
C GLN A 178 39.36 -13.26 -1.25
N GLY A 179 39.34 -14.43 -1.91
CA GLY A 179 40.03 -15.58 -1.38
C GLY A 179 41.52 -15.26 -1.48
N SER A 180 42.14 -14.93 -0.36
CA SER A 180 43.61 -14.89 -0.29
C SER A 180 44.10 -16.33 -0.38
N SER A 181 44.77 -16.61 -1.49
CA SER A 181 45.62 -17.78 -1.69
C SER A 181 46.56 -17.97 -0.50
N VAL A 182 46.52 -19.16 0.08
CA VAL A 182 47.64 -19.73 0.81
C VAL A 182 48.78 -19.89 -0.20
N SER A 183 49.93 -19.28 0.09
CA SER A 183 51.20 -19.61 -0.57
C SER A 183 52.19 -20.03 0.50
N THR A 184 52.55 -21.31 0.39
CA THR A 184 53.76 -22.05 0.80
C THR A 184 54.44 -21.69 2.11
#